data_AF-A0A6V7VJN8-F1
#
_entry.id   AF-A0A6V7VJN8-F1
#
_cell.length_a   1.000
_cell.length_b   1.000
_cell.length_c   1.000
_cell.angle_alpha   90.00
_cell.angle_beta   90.00
_cell.angle_gamma   90.00
#
_symmetry.space_group_name_H-M   'P 1'
#
loop_
_entity.id
_entity.type
_entity.pdbx_description
1 polymer ?
#
loop_
_entity_poly.entity_id
_entity_poly.type
_entity_poly.pdbx_seq_one_letter_code
_entity_poly.pdbx_strand_id
1 'polypeptide(L)'
;MLEKNRKFQRTPKKSVPTAAYKNLFKEIVQQQTRNKLNLNESAVDALIESSEDFSRAFFQCANVAAIHCGRKTVMSKDFELVRYILNAFGSNLLK
;
A
#
# COMPACT_ATOMS: atom_id res chain seq x y z
N MET A 1 2.20 18.34 11.26
CA MET A 1 2.18 17.37 10.13
C MET A 1 3.58 16.95 9.71
N LEU A 2 4.51 17.89 9.47
CA LEU A 2 5.91 17.60 9.10
C LEU A 2 6.65 16.70 10.12
N GLU A 3 6.47 16.94 11.42
CA GLU A 3 7.11 16.14 12.46
C GLU A 3 6.63 14.67 12.49
N LYS A 4 5.32 14.46 12.27
CA LYS A 4 4.73 13.12 12.13
C LYS A 4 5.31 12.39 10.91
N ASN A 5 5.40 13.06 9.76
CA ASN A 5 5.99 12.48 8.54
C ASN A 5 7.46 12.11 8.74
N ARG A 6 8.25 12.98 9.39
CA ARG A 6 9.66 12.69 9.69
C ARG A 6 9.81 11.49 10.63
N LYS A 7 8.90 11.31 11.59
CA LYS A 7 8.90 10.15 12.49
C LYS A 7 8.54 8.85 11.76
N PHE A 8 7.52 8.88 10.91
CA PHE A 8 7.12 7.71 10.11
C PHE A 8 8.12 7.32 9.02
N GLN A 9 8.92 8.27 8.51
CA GLN A 9 10.01 8.00 7.57
C GLN A 9 11.28 7.47 8.25
N ARG A 10 11.50 7.79 9.54
CA ARG A 10 12.72 7.42 10.28
C ARG A 10 12.65 6.04 10.94
N THR A 11 11.46 5.56 11.27
CA THR A 11 11.28 4.28 11.97
C THR A 11 10.46 3.33 11.12
N PRO A 12 11.05 2.26 10.56
CA PRO A 12 10.30 1.22 9.87
C PRO A 12 9.60 0.35 10.90
N LYS A 13 8.46 0.84 11.40
CA LYS A 13 7.54 0.04 12.20
C LYS A 13 6.37 -0.34 11.31
N LYS A 14 6.03 -1.63 11.25
CA LYS A 14 4.80 -2.12 10.61
C LYS A 14 3.63 -1.27 11.10
N SER A 15 2.95 -0.63 10.16
CA SER A 15 1.81 0.24 10.42
C SER A 15 0.51 -0.55 10.58
N VAL A 16 0.42 -1.71 9.90
CA VAL A 16 -0.74 -2.60 9.93
C VAL A 16 -0.54 -3.70 10.99
N PRO A 17 -1.52 -3.96 11.88
CA PRO A 17 -1.46 -5.08 12.81
C PRO A 17 -1.48 -6.44 12.08
N THR A 18 -0.49 -7.29 12.37
CA THR A 18 -0.33 -8.61 11.72
C THR A 18 -1.57 -9.50 11.84
N ALA A 19 -2.24 -9.51 13.00
CA ALA A 19 -3.43 -10.33 13.22
C ALA A 19 -4.61 -9.91 12.32
N ALA A 20 -4.84 -8.60 12.18
CA ALA A 20 -5.90 -8.08 11.33
C ALA A 20 -5.63 -8.37 9.85
N TYR A 21 -4.39 -8.17 9.40
CA TYR A 21 -3.98 -8.50 8.02
C TYR A 21 -4.16 -9.99 7.72
N LYS A 22 -3.72 -10.86 8.63
CA LYS A 22 -3.84 -12.32 8.48
C LYS A 22 -5.30 -12.78 8.37
N ASN A 23 -6.21 -12.19 9.15
CA ASN A 23 -7.64 -12.52 9.08
C ASN A 23 -8.26 -12.07 7.76
N LEU A 24 -7.99 -10.84 7.32
CA LEU A 24 -8.46 -10.32 6.03
C LEU A 24 -7.93 -11.15 4.86
N PHE A 25 -6.64 -11.48 4.88
CA PHE A 25 -6.05 -12.27 3.81
C PHE A 25 -6.66 -13.68 3.72
N LYS A 26 -6.92 -14.33 4.85
CA LYS A 26 -7.62 -15.62 4.88
C LYS A 26 -9.03 -15.52 4.29
N GLU A 27 -9.76 -14.46 4.62
CA GLU A 27 -11.10 -14.20 4.07
C GLU A 27 -11.05 -14.09 2.54
N ILE A 28 -10.13 -13.28 2.00
CA ILE A 28 -9.95 -13.10 0.56
C ILE A 28 -9.57 -14.42 -0.12
N VAL A 29 -8.61 -15.17 0.45
CA VAL A 29 -8.19 -16.46 -0.13
C VAL A 29 -9.32 -17.47 -0.14
N GLN A 30 -10.15 -17.50 0.91
CA GLN A 30 -11.31 -18.40 0.98
C GLN A 30 -12.38 -18.03 -0.05
N GLN A 31 -12.52 -16.74 -0.41
CA GLN A 31 -13.40 -16.31 -1.51
C GLN A 31 -12.87 -16.74 -2.89
N GLN A 32 -11.55 -16.76 -3.08
CA GLN A 32 -10.91 -17.06 -4.36
C GLN A 32 -10.62 -18.57 -4.57
N THR A 33 -10.46 -19.33 -3.49
CA THR A 33 -10.04 -20.74 -3.53
C THR A 33 -10.88 -21.60 -2.57
N ARG A 34 -11.24 -22.82 -2.97
CA ARG A 34 -11.97 -23.77 -2.12
C ARG A 34 -11.12 -24.43 -1.02
N ASN A 35 -9.80 -24.26 -1.07
CA ASN A 35 -8.83 -24.89 -0.17
C ASN A 35 -8.49 -23.96 0.99
N LYS A 36 -8.32 -24.55 2.18
CA LYS A 36 -7.78 -23.84 3.34
C LYS A 36 -6.28 -23.63 3.15
N LEU A 37 -5.84 -22.38 3.15
CA LEU A 37 -4.42 -22.01 3.09
C LEU A 37 -3.88 -21.76 4.50
N ASN A 38 -2.78 -22.42 4.84
CA ASN A 38 -2.01 -22.14 6.05
C ASN A 38 -0.82 -21.25 5.70
N LEU A 39 -0.68 -20.12 6.38
CA LEU A 39 0.41 -19.16 6.17
C LEU A 39 1.37 -19.20 7.34
N ASN A 40 2.65 -19.34 7.02
CA ASN A 40 3.75 -19.16 7.97
C ASN A 40 3.83 -17.69 8.39
N GLU A 41 4.33 -17.43 9.59
CA GLU A 41 4.46 -16.05 10.11
C GLU A 41 5.39 -15.22 9.23
N SER A 42 6.49 -15.78 8.75
CA SER A 42 7.41 -15.13 7.82
C SER A 42 6.75 -14.76 6.48
N ALA A 43 5.84 -15.59 5.99
CA ALA A 43 5.10 -15.31 4.75
C ALA A 43 4.11 -14.15 4.95
N VAL A 44 3.42 -14.11 6.09
CA VAL A 44 2.52 -12.99 6.44
C VAL A 44 3.31 -11.70 6.55
N ASP A 45 4.49 -11.75 7.17
CA ASP A 45 5.35 -10.58 7.33
C ASP A 45 5.85 -10.02 6.00
N ALA A 46 6.29 -10.88 5.08
CA ALA A 46 6.70 -10.47 3.74
C ALA A 46 5.54 -9.86 2.94
N LEU A 47 4.32 -10.40 3.07
CA LEU A 47 3.12 -9.87 2.42
C LEU A 47 2.75 -8.48 2.96
N ILE A 48 2.85 -8.28 4.28
CA ILE A 48 2.61 -6.98 4.91
C ILE A 48 3.63 -5.96 4.41
N GLU A 49 4.92 -6.29 4.45
CA GLU A 49 6.00 -5.41 3.99
C GLU A 49 5.78 -4.98 2.54
N SER A 50 5.53 -5.94 1.64
CA SER A 50 5.25 -5.64 0.24
C SER A 50 4.00 -4.78 0.05
N SER A 51 2.94 -4.99 0.83
CA SER A 51 1.71 -4.20 0.77
C SER A 51 1.91 -2.78 1.27
N GLU A 52 2.68 -2.59 2.34
CA GLU A 52 3.02 -1.27 2.90
C GLU A 52 3.94 -0.50 1.97
N ASP A 53 4.92 -1.16 1.36
CA ASP A 53 5.82 -0.55 0.38
C ASP A 53 5.06 -0.08 -0.87
N PHE A 54 4.19 -0.94 -1.42
CA PHE A 54 3.32 -0.57 -2.53
C PHE A 54 2.45 0.63 -2.17
N SER A 55 1.80 0.60 -1.00
CA SER A 55 0.93 1.69 -0.55
C SER A 55 1.72 2.98 -0.38
N ARG A 56 2.92 2.92 0.21
CA ARG A 56 3.81 4.07 0.38
C ARG A 56 4.16 4.71 -0.95
N ALA A 57 4.60 3.92 -1.94
CA ALA A 57 4.90 4.40 -3.28
C ALA A 57 3.66 5.00 -3.97
N PHE A 58 2.52 4.31 -3.88
CA PHE A 58 1.25 4.77 -4.46
C PHE A 58 0.80 6.13 -3.88
N PHE A 59 0.89 6.31 -2.57
CA PHE A 59 0.57 7.58 -1.91
C PHE A 59 1.59 8.69 -2.23
N GLN A 60 2.87 8.36 -2.42
CA GLN A 60 3.86 9.34 -2.86
C GLN A 60 3.55 9.84 -4.27
N CYS A 61 3.23 8.94 -5.21
CA CYS A 61 2.82 9.32 -6.56
C CYS A 61 1.54 10.20 -6.54
N ALA A 62 0.55 9.84 -5.74
CA ALA A 62 -0.66 10.64 -5.60
C ALA A 62 -0.37 12.03 -5.01
N ASN A 63 0.55 12.12 -4.06
CA ASN A 63 0.99 13.40 -3.50
C ASN A 63 1.73 14.26 -4.54
N VAL A 64 2.57 13.67 -5.39
CA VAL A 64 3.21 14.37 -6.52
C VAL A 64 2.16 14.88 -7.50
N ALA A 65 1.15 14.07 -7.85
CA ALA A 65 0.05 14.49 -8.71
C ALA A 65 -0.75 15.66 -8.11
N ALA A 66 -1.03 15.63 -6.80
CA ALA A 66 -1.69 16.73 -6.12
C ALA A 66 -0.86 18.04 -6.17
N ILE A 67 0.44 17.95 -5.89
CA ILE A 67 1.38 19.08 -5.94
C ILE A 67 1.51 19.63 -7.37
N HIS A 68 1.55 18.76 -8.37
CA HIS A 68 1.60 19.15 -9.78
C HIS A 68 0.38 20.00 -10.18
N CYS A 69 -0.80 19.71 -9.61
CA CYS A 69 -2.00 20.53 -9.76
C CYS A 69 -2.08 21.72 -8.78
N GLY A 70 -1.00 22.09 -8.09
CA GLY A 70 -0.97 23.20 -7.13
C GLY A 70 -1.70 22.95 -5.81
N ARG A 71 -2.08 21.71 -5.49
CA ARG A 71 -2.79 21.35 -4.26
C ARG A 71 -1.84 20.72 -3.24
N LYS A 72 -2.12 20.93 -1.95
CA LYS A 72 -1.42 20.25 -0.82
C LYS A 72 -2.21 19.08 -0.24
N THR A 73 -3.44 18.89 -0.70
CA THR A 73 -4.35 17.84 -0.25
C THR A 73 -4.55 16.84 -1.40
N VAL A 74 -4.23 15.58 -1.13
CA VAL A 74 -4.54 14.45 -2.04
C VAL A 74 -6.04 14.19 -2.09
N MET A 75 -6.54 13.92 -3.28
CA MET A 75 -7.95 13.68 -3.58
C MET A 75 -8.12 12.39 -4.40
N SER A 76 -9.35 11.87 -4.51
CA SER A 76 -9.64 10.64 -5.27
C SER A 76 -9.10 10.68 -6.70
N LYS A 77 -9.22 11.82 -7.39
CA LYS A 77 -8.71 12.02 -8.76
C LYS A 77 -7.19 11.82 -8.90
N ASP A 78 -6.42 12.05 -7.83
CA ASP A 78 -4.96 11.84 -7.86
C ASP A 78 -4.66 10.33 -7.89
N PHE A 79 -5.41 9.54 -7.13
CA PHE A 79 -5.29 8.08 -7.12
C PHE A 79 -5.81 7.44 -8.40
N GLU A 80 -6.88 7.98 -8.97
CA GLU A 80 -7.40 7.56 -10.27
C GLU A 80 -6.35 7.75 -11.37
N LEU A 81 -5.67 8.92 -11.40
CA LEU A 81 -4.57 9.17 -12.33
C LEU A 81 -3.41 8.19 -12.13
N VAL A 82 -2.97 7.98 -10.90
CA VAL A 82 -1.88 7.03 -10.63
C VAL A 82 -2.27 5.62 -11.08
N ARG A 83 -3.50 5.18 -10.80
CA ARG A 83 -3.99 3.87 -11.23
C ARG A 83 -4.09 3.75 -12.76
N TYR A 84 -4.50 4.81 -13.43
CA TYR A 84 -4.50 4.87 -14.90
C TYR A 84 -3.09 4.67 -15.47
N ILE A 85 -2.10 5.40 -14.93
CA ILE A 85 -0.70 5.29 -15.34
C ILE A 85 -0.16 3.87 -15.09
N LEU A 86 -0.46 3.28 -13.93
CA LEU A 86 -0.01 1.92 -13.61
C LEU A 86 -0.63 0.86 -14.53
N ASN A 87 -1.88 1.03 -14.94
CA ASN A 87 -2.53 0.12 -15.88
C ASN A 87 -1.95 0.27 -17.30
N ALA A 88 -1.57 1.48 -17.69
CA ALA A 88 -1.02 1.76 -19.02
C ALA A 88 0.44 1.31 -19.17
N PHE A 89 1.26 1.47 -18.12
CA PHE A 89 2.71 1.29 -18.19
C PHE A 89 3.26 0.20 -17.26
N GLY A 90 2.42 -0.37 -16.40
CA GLY A 90 2.77 -1.44 -15.47
C GLY A 90 3.21 -0.97 -14.08
N SER A 91 3.18 -1.90 -13.11
CA SER A 91 3.50 -1.66 -11.70
C SER A 91 4.99 -1.46 -11.41
N ASN A 92 5.86 -1.62 -12.40
CA ASN A 92 7.30 -1.34 -12.26
C ASN A 92 7.59 0.16 -11.97
N LEU A 93 6.61 1.03 -12.18
CA LEU A 93 6.70 2.46 -11.86
C LEU A 93 6.63 2.78 -10.35
N LEU A 94 6.30 1.80 -9.51
CA LEU A 94 6.25 1.98 -8.05
C LEU A 94 7.47 1.39 -7.32
N LYS A 95 8.48 0.94 -8.07
CA LYS A 95 9.72 0.38 -7.54
C LYS A 95 10.80 1.46 -7.39
#